data_AF-A0A6M1YLP1-F1
#
_entry.id   AF-A0A6M1YLP1-F1
#
_cell.length_a   1.000
_cell.length_b   1.000
_cell.length_c   1.000
_cell.angle_alpha   90.00
_cell.angle_beta   90.00
_cell.angle_gamma   90.00
#
_symmetry.space_group_name_H-M   'P 1'
#
loop_
_entity.id
_entity.type
_entity.pdbx_description
1 polymer ?
#
loop_
_entity_poly.entity_id
_entity_poly.type
_entity_poly.pdbx_seq_one_letter_code
_entity_poly.pdbx_strand_id
1 'polypeptide(L)'
;MIILEDAVEIRILHKQGKSIRKIVEETGKARNTVRKYLKNDSVPRYKKRAIKEPKLDAYKPYLIKRVDELIKEVKAKLFDQKILPRSNLRKALGYFCGLIPHLKNYTKKANARLENNVAERAIRPLALGRKNWLFVESEKGGEAAAILFSLVQSCKGIGVNPQEYLEDVMRRLMSHSSQKLYELLPDHWAKIRQSTTKT
;
A
#
# COMPACT_ATOMS: atom_id res chain seq x y z
N MET A 1 -19.41 -3.49 -5.93
CA MET A 1 -20.52 -2.51 -6.03
C MET A 1 -21.35 -2.93 -7.23
N ILE A 2 -22.67 -2.82 -7.16
CA ILE A 2 -23.59 -3.30 -8.20
C ILE A 2 -23.92 -2.14 -9.15
N ILE A 3 -24.03 -2.40 -10.45
CA ILE A 3 -24.42 -1.41 -11.47
C ILE A 3 -25.95 -1.21 -11.49
N LEU A 4 -26.42 -0.17 -12.19
CA LEU A 4 -27.85 0.14 -12.23
C LEU A 4 -28.68 -1.01 -12.83
N GLU A 5 -28.14 -1.66 -13.87
CA GLU A 5 -28.73 -2.81 -14.57
C GLU A 5 -29.02 -3.97 -13.62
N ASP A 6 -27.99 -4.44 -12.92
CA ASP A 6 -28.10 -5.49 -11.90
C ASP A 6 -29.16 -5.17 -10.82
N ALA A 7 -29.30 -3.89 -10.41
CA ALA A 7 -30.26 -3.50 -9.39
C ALA A 7 -31.71 -3.52 -9.92
N VAL A 8 -31.90 -3.16 -11.19
CA VAL A 8 -33.19 -3.28 -11.89
C VAL A 8 -33.55 -4.75 -12.10
N GLU A 9 -32.58 -5.57 -12.51
CA GLU A 9 -32.74 -7.02 -12.71
C GLU A 9 -33.24 -7.71 -11.43
N ILE A 10 -32.62 -7.43 -10.28
CA ILE A 10 -33.07 -7.92 -8.96
C ILE A 10 -34.55 -7.61 -8.71
N ARG A 11 -35.02 -6.41 -9.08
CA ARG A 11 -36.42 -5.98 -8.88
C ARG A 11 -37.38 -6.66 -9.85
N ILE A 12 -36.97 -6.82 -11.10
CA ILE A 12 -37.76 -7.53 -12.13
C ILE A 12 -37.99 -8.97 -11.67
N LEU A 13 -36.92 -9.68 -11.28
CA LEU A 13 -37.01 -11.07 -10.84
C LEU A 13 -37.87 -11.22 -9.57
N HIS A 14 -37.83 -10.25 -8.67
CA HIS A 14 -38.72 -10.24 -7.50
C HIS A 14 -40.19 -9.97 -7.87
N LYS A 15 -40.46 -9.06 -8.81
CA LYS A 15 -41.83 -8.82 -9.33
C LYS A 15 -42.39 -10.05 -10.04
N GLN A 16 -41.55 -10.89 -10.64
CA GLN A 16 -41.91 -12.19 -11.22
C GLN A 16 -42.23 -13.26 -10.16
N GLY A 17 -42.19 -12.93 -8.87
CA GLY A 17 -42.52 -13.85 -7.77
C GLY A 17 -41.38 -14.79 -7.38
N LYS A 18 -40.16 -14.60 -7.89
CA LYS A 18 -39.01 -15.45 -7.54
C LYS A 18 -38.57 -15.21 -6.10
N SER A 19 -38.24 -16.29 -5.39
CA SER A 19 -37.72 -16.20 -4.03
C SER A 19 -36.33 -15.54 -4.00
N ILE A 20 -35.98 -14.89 -2.89
CA ILE A 20 -34.65 -14.26 -2.70
C ILE A 20 -33.50 -15.24 -3.00
N ARG A 21 -33.69 -16.53 -2.70
CA ARG A 21 -32.68 -17.57 -2.94
C ARG A 21 -32.46 -17.79 -4.45
N LYS A 22 -33.55 -17.85 -5.21
CA LYS A 22 -33.55 -17.95 -6.68
C LYS A 22 -32.93 -16.72 -7.33
N ILE A 23 -33.21 -15.52 -6.81
CA ILE A 23 -32.63 -14.26 -7.31
C ILE A 23 -31.11 -14.24 -7.09
N VAL A 24 -30.62 -14.72 -5.94
CA VAL A 24 -29.17 -14.81 -5.67
C VAL A 24 -28.47 -15.76 -6.64
N GLU A 25 -29.12 -16.89 -6.93
CA GLU A 25 -28.61 -17.91 -7.86
C GLU A 25 -28.54 -17.39 -9.30
N GLU A 26 -29.57 -16.70 -9.77
CA GLU A 26 -29.64 -16.15 -11.13
C GLU A 26 -28.77 -14.90 -11.32
N THR A 27 -28.74 -13.99 -10.34
CA THR A 27 -27.99 -12.74 -10.48
C THR A 27 -26.52 -12.86 -10.03
N GLY A 28 -26.15 -13.97 -9.36
CA GLY A 28 -24.83 -14.16 -8.75
C GLY A 28 -24.48 -13.14 -7.65
N LYS A 29 -25.43 -12.33 -7.18
CA LYS A 29 -25.18 -11.27 -6.20
C LYS A 29 -25.40 -11.79 -4.78
N ALA A 30 -24.58 -11.32 -3.84
CA ALA A 30 -24.70 -11.70 -2.44
C ALA A 30 -26.12 -11.42 -1.88
N ARG A 31 -26.66 -12.37 -1.10
CA ARG A 31 -28.01 -12.32 -0.51
C ARG A 31 -28.32 -11.02 0.23
N ASN A 32 -27.35 -10.47 0.95
CA ASN A 32 -27.49 -9.20 1.67
C ASN A 32 -27.67 -8.01 0.73
N THR A 33 -27.08 -8.07 -0.46
CA THR A 33 -27.21 -7.03 -1.47
C THR A 33 -28.58 -7.09 -2.16
N VAL A 34 -29.05 -8.29 -2.48
CA VAL A 34 -30.42 -8.51 -3.00
C VAL A 34 -31.46 -7.97 -1.99
N ARG A 35 -31.37 -8.38 -0.72
CA ARG A 35 -32.26 -7.86 0.34
C ARG A 35 -32.22 -6.33 0.46
N LYS A 36 -31.04 -5.72 0.35
CA LYS A 36 -30.87 -4.27 0.45
C LYS A 36 -31.60 -3.51 -0.65
N TYR A 37 -31.50 -3.96 -1.90
CA TYR A 37 -32.12 -3.30 -3.06
C TYR A 37 -33.59 -3.65 -3.29
N LEU A 38 -34.09 -4.70 -2.64
CA LEU A 38 -35.53 -4.96 -2.51
C LEU A 38 -36.17 -4.10 -1.41
N LYS A 39 -35.43 -3.81 -0.33
CA LYS A 39 -35.93 -3.00 0.80
C LYS A 39 -35.93 -1.49 0.49
N ASN A 40 -34.92 -1.00 -0.23
CA ASN A 40 -34.79 0.41 -0.57
C ASN A 40 -34.82 0.58 -2.09
N ASP A 41 -35.71 1.45 -2.58
CA ASP A 41 -35.81 1.77 -4.01
C ASP A 41 -34.65 2.66 -4.53
N SER A 42 -33.66 2.89 -3.68
CA SER A 42 -32.50 3.73 -3.96
C SER A 42 -31.64 3.16 -5.09
N VAL A 43 -31.33 4.02 -6.07
CA VAL A 43 -30.39 3.74 -7.16
C VAL A 43 -28.98 3.48 -6.60
N PRO A 44 -28.23 2.49 -7.12
CA PRO A 44 -26.83 2.27 -6.75
C PRO A 44 -25.98 3.51 -7.08
N ARG A 45 -25.62 4.30 -6.06
CA ARG A 45 -24.73 5.46 -6.23
C ARG A 45 -23.37 5.19 -5.59
N TYR A 46 -22.29 5.51 -6.31
CA TYR A 46 -20.94 5.42 -5.75
C TYR A 46 -20.82 6.47 -4.65
N LYS A 47 -20.80 6.01 -3.39
CA LYS A 47 -20.40 6.87 -2.28
C LYS A 47 -18.88 6.85 -2.22
N LYS A 48 -18.25 7.96 -2.62
CA LYS A 48 -16.83 8.18 -2.33
C LYS A 48 -16.66 7.98 -0.83
N ARG A 49 -15.77 7.06 -0.43
CA ARG A 49 -15.54 6.77 0.98
C ARG A 49 -15.19 8.08 1.66
N ALA A 50 -15.91 8.45 2.73
CA ALA A 50 -15.59 9.64 3.49
C ALA A 50 -14.11 9.58 3.85
N ILE A 51 -13.37 10.62 3.48
CA ILE A 51 -11.98 10.75 3.89
C ILE A 51 -12.06 10.89 5.41
N LYS A 52 -11.62 9.86 6.14
CA LYS A 52 -11.47 9.98 7.59
C LYS A 52 -10.48 11.11 7.83
N GLU A 53 -10.82 12.04 8.71
CA GLU A 53 -9.88 13.06 9.14
C GLU A 53 -8.57 12.39 9.56
N PRO A 54 -7.43 12.77 8.98
CA PRO A 54 -6.15 12.22 9.37
C PRO A 54 -5.94 12.46 10.86
N LYS A 55 -5.45 11.45 11.59
CA LYS A 55 -5.16 11.56 13.03
C LYS A 55 -4.30 12.78 13.39
N LEU A 56 -3.50 13.25 12.43
CA LEU A 56 -2.55 14.34 12.60
C LEU A 56 -3.17 15.74 12.40
N ASP A 57 -4.38 15.84 11.82
CA ASP A 57 -4.94 17.13 11.39
C ASP A 57 -5.22 18.07 12.55
N ALA A 58 -5.73 17.54 13.67
CA ALA A 58 -5.94 18.28 14.90
C ALA A 58 -4.63 18.90 15.45
N TYR A 59 -3.49 18.25 15.22
CA TYR A 59 -2.20 18.63 15.78
C TYR A 59 -1.31 19.41 14.78
N LYS A 60 -1.73 19.55 13.52
CA LYS A 60 -0.96 20.23 12.48
C LYS A 60 -0.44 21.62 12.90
N PRO A 61 -1.25 22.52 13.48
CA PRO A 61 -0.78 23.85 13.86
C PRO A 61 0.35 23.80 14.89
N TYR A 62 0.19 22.93 15.90
CA TYR A 62 1.19 22.70 16.93
C TYR A 62 2.50 22.14 16.36
N LEU A 63 2.40 21.11 15.50
CA LEU A 63 3.56 20.46 14.89
C LEU A 63 4.35 21.40 13.98
N ILE A 64 3.65 22.21 13.16
CA ILE A 64 4.30 23.19 12.29
C ILE A 64 5.06 24.22 13.13
N LYS A 65 4.41 24.77 14.17
CA LYS A 65 5.04 25.72 15.09
C LYS A 65 6.30 25.13 15.72
N ARG A 66 6.22 23.89 16.23
CA ARG A 66 7.35 23.23 16.89
C ARG A 66 8.51 22.94 15.95
N VAL A 67 8.22 22.54 14.72
CA VAL A 67 9.24 22.34 13.68
C VAL A 67 9.91 23.67 13.32
N ASP A 68 9.16 24.76 13.25
CA ASP A 68 9.72 26.08 12.96
C ASP A 68 10.61 26.62 14.09
N GLU A 69 10.21 26.40 15.35
CA GLU A 69 11.04 26.68 16.52
C GLU A 69 12.36 25.89 16.47
N LEU A 70 12.30 24.59 16.20
CA LEU A 70 13.47 23.73 16.06
C LEU A 70 14.42 24.23 14.94
N ILE A 71 13.86 24.58 13.78
CA ILE A 71 14.64 25.10 12.65
C ILE A 71 15.37 26.39 13.05
N LYS A 72 14.69 27.28 13.78
CA LYS A 72 15.28 28.52 14.27
C LYS A 72 16.43 28.25 15.24
N GLU A 73 16.24 27.34 16.19
CA GLU A 73 17.28 26.94 17.15
C GLU A 73 18.49 26.30 16.46
N VAL A 74 18.27 25.41 15.49
CA VAL A 74 19.35 24.75 14.74
C VAL A 74 20.14 25.74 13.91
N LYS A 75 19.47 26.68 13.22
CA LYS A 75 20.14 27.73 12.48
C LYS A 75 20.96 28.63 13.40
N ALA A 76 20.40 29.03 14.54
CA ALA A 76 21.13 29.84 15.52
C ALA A 76 22.39 29.13 16.03
N LYS A 77 22.29 27.84 16.38
CA LYS A 77 23.45 27.04 16.79
C LYS A 77 24.49 26.91 15.68
N LEU A 78 24.08 26.76 14.42
CA LEU A 78 25.02 26.61 13.31
C LEU A 78 25.93 27.84 13.11
N PHE A 79 25.41 29.04 13.39
CA PHE A 79 26.16 30.30 13.31
C PHE A 79 26.83 30.71 14.63
N ASP A 80 26.67 29.93 15.69
CA ASP A 80 27.36 30.17 16.96
C ASP A 80 28.87 29.96 16.78
N GLN A 81 29.66 30.95 17.20
CA GLN A 81 31.13 30.94 17.07
C GLN A 81 31.78 29.85 17.93
N LYS A 82 31.03 29.26 18.86
CA LYS A 82 31.49 28.16 19.73
C LYS A 82 31.70 26.84 18.99
N ILE A 83 31.13 26.65 17.81
CA ILE A 83 31.20 25.38 17.08
C ILE A 83 32.33 25.40 16.06
N LEU A 84 33.31 24.51 16.26
CA LEU A 84 34.43 24.36 15.32
C LEU A 84 33.93 24.05 13.90
N PRO A 85 34.47 24.72 12.87
CA PRO A 85 34.08 24.56 11.46
C PRO A 85 34.10 23.11 10.94
N ARG A 86 35.01 22.26 11.43
CA ARG A 86 35.18 20.87 10.97
C ARG A 86 34.59 19.82 11.94
N SER A 87 33.88 20.24 12.99
CA SER A 87 33.29 19.31 13.95
C SER A 87 32.21 18.42 13.34
N ASN A 88 32.06 17.20 13.85
CA ASN A 88 30.97 16.28 13.45
C ASN A 88 29.59 16.89 13.70
N LEU A 89 29.46 17.69 14.76
CA LEU A 89 28.21 18.39 15.08
C LEU A 89 27.85 19.44 14.01
N ARG A 90 28.81 20.24 13.54
CA ARG A 90 28.55 21.20 12.45
C ARG A 90 28.16 20.51 11.16
N LYS A 91 28.79 19.39 10.82
CA LYS A 91 28.40 18.56 9.66
C LYS A 91 26.97 18.05 9.79
N ALA A 92 26.58 17.55 10.96
CA ALA A 92 25.22 17.06 11.22
C ALA A 92 24.17 18.18 11.14
N LEU A 93 24.45 19.36 11.72
CA LEU A 93 23.57 20.52 11.61
C LEU A 93 23.44 21.02 10.17
N GLY A 94 24.55 21.06 9.43
CA GLY A 94 24.54 21.42 8.00
C GLY A 94 23.71 20.45 7.17
N TYR A 95 23.85 19.15 7.42
CA TYR A 95 23.02 18.12 6.80
C TYR A 95 21.53 18.29 7.12
N PHE A 96 21.19 18.54 8.39
CA PHE A 96 19.80 18.83 8.79
C PHE A 96 19.25 20.07 8.07
N CYS A 97 20.03 21.14 7.95
CA CYS A 97 19.62 22.35 7.24
C CYS A 97 19.26 22.08 5.77
N GLY A 98 19.97 21.17 5.11
CA GLY A 98 19.64 20.72 3.75
C GLY A 98 18.30 19.95 3.66
N LEU A 99 17.88 19.29 4.74
CA LEU A 99 16.64 18.52 4.80
C LEU A 99 15.39 19.34 5.16
N ILE A 100 15.55 20.58 5.62
CA ILE A 100 14.45 21.47 6.03
C ILE A 100 13.30 21.55 5.00
N PRO A 101 13.56 21.70 3.68
CA PRO A 101 12.48 21.78 2.68
C PRO A 101 11.58 20.54 2.66
N HIS A 102 12.13 19.38 3.02
CA HIS A 102 11.43 18.10 2.99
C HIS A 102 10.79 17.73 4.33
N LEU A 103 11.30 18.28 5.44
CA LEU A 103 10.86 17.93 6.79
C LEU A 103 9.36 18.14 6.99
N LYS A 104 8.75 19.18 6.40
CA LYS A 104 7.30 19.44 6.52
C LYS A 104 6.43 18.58 5.60
N ASN A 105 6.98 17.66 4.79
CA ASN A 105 6.18 16.87 3.86
C ASN A 105 5.21 15.91 4.54
N TYR A 106 5.51 15.45 5.76
CA TYR A 106 4.62 14.59 6.53
C TYR A 106 3.34 15.31 6.97
N THR A 107 3.36 16.64 7.11
CA THR A 107 2.15 17.42 7.45
C THR A 107 1.29 17.66 6.22
N LYS A 108 1.87 17.64 5.01
CA LYS A 108 1.15 17.84 3.74
C LYS A 108 0.37 16.60 3.31
N LYS A 109 0.92 15.40 3.55
CA LYS A 109 0.33 14.12 3.11
C LYS A 109 -0.04 13.26 4.32
N ALA A 110 -1.33 12.94 4.47
CA ALA A 110 -1.84 12.11 5.57
C ALA A 110 -1.17 10.73 5.71
N ASN A 111 -0.71 10.16 4.60
CA ASN A 111 -0.07 8.83 4.58
C ASN A 111 1.45 8.88 4.77
N ALA A 112 2.06 10.06 4.79
CA ALA A 112 3.49 10.20 4.98
C ALA A 112 3.83 10.08 6.47
N ARG A 113 4.70 9.13 6.79
CA ARG A 113 5.21 8.94 8.15
C ARG A 113 6.36 9.91 8.41
N LEU A 114 6.51 10.34 9.67
CA LEU A 114 7.66 11.13 10.11
C LEU A 114 8.93 10.27 10.18
N GLU A 115 8.77 8.99 10.52
CA GLU A 115 9.85 8.02 10.70
C GLU A 115 10.05 7.13 9.46
N ASN A 116 11.30 6.70 9.25
CA ASN A 116 11.67 5.79 8.16
C ASN A 116 11.74 4.31 8.59
N ASN A 117 11.29 3.99 9.81
CA ASN A 117 11.41 2.66 10.42
C ASN A 117 10.88 1.53 9.55
N VAL A 118 9.82 1.76 8.78
CA VAL A 118 9.25 0.74 7.90
C VAL A 118 10.17 0.42 6.72
N ALA A 119 10.78 1.43 6.10
CA ALA A 119 11.73 1.20 5.02
C ALA A 119 13.03 0.57 5.54
N GLU A 120 13.51 1.02 6.71
CA GLU A 120 14.69 0.44 7.36
C GLU A 120 14.49 -1.04 7.71
N ARG A 121 13.32 -1.41 8.26
CA ARG A 121 12.97 -2.81 8.50
C ARG A 121 12.85 -3.61 7.20
N ALA A 122 12.34 -2.99 6.12
CA ALA A 122 12.21 -3.64 4.82
C ALA A 122 13.57 -3.93 4.16
N ILE A 123 14.56 -3.04 4.30
CA ILE A 123 15.91 -3.24 3.72
C ILE A 123 16.82 -4.09 4.61
N ARG A 124 16.53 -4.22 5.90
CA ARG A 124 17.37 -4.96 6.86
C ARG A 124 17.67 -6.40 6.44
N PRO A 125 16.72 -7.22 5.93
CA PRO A 125 17.02 -8.56 5.44
C PRO A 125 18.06 -8.57 4.31
N LEU A 126 18.00 -7.61 3.39
CA LEU A 126 18.99 -7.45 2.32
C LEU A 126 20.35 -7.06 2.92
N ALA A 127 20.37 -6.12 3.86
CA ALA A 127 21.61 -5.68 4.49
C ALA A 127 22.32 -6.80 5.26
N LEU A 128 21.55 -7.64 5.97
CA LEU A 128 22.06 -8.85 6.64
C LEU A 128 22.48 -9.91 5.62
N GLY A 129 21.68 -10.12 4.57
CA GLY A 129 21.97 -11.03 3.48
C GLY A 129 23.30 -10.74 2.80
N ARG A 130 23.63 -9.47 2.51
CA ARG A 130 24.93 -9.06 1.95
C ARG A 130 26.13 -9.43 2.83
N LYS A 131 25.96 -9.55 4.15
CA LYS A 131 27.02 -10.04 5.04
C LYS A 131 27.18 -11.57 4.94
N ASN A 132 26.09 -12.28 4.63
CA ASN A 132 26.04 -13.74 4.56
C ASN A 132 26.29 -14.30 3.15
N TRP A 133 26.03 -13.54 2.10
CA TRP A 133 26.28 -13.89 0.71
C TRP A 133 27.59 -13.21 0.28
N LEU A 134 28.68 -13.98 0.22
CA LEU A 134 30.02 -13.46 -0.06
C LEU A 134 30.09 -12.72 -1.40
N PHE A 135 29.36 -13.18 -2.42
CA PHE A 135 29.35 -12.61 -3.75
C PHE A 135 27.99 -12.74 -4.42
N VAL A 136 27.69 -11.80 -5.31
CA VAL A 136 26.71 -12.00 -6.38
C VAL A 136 27.53 -12.06 -7.66
N GLU A 137 27.63 -13.26 -8.22
CA GLU A 137 28.63 -13.69 -9.20
C GLU A 137 28.69 -12.83 -10.48
N SER A 138 27.60 -12.15 -10.84
CA SER A 138 27.52 -11.27 -12.01
C SER A 138 26.50 -10.14 -11.82
N GLU A 139 26.61 -9.08 -12.62
CA GLU A 139 25.64 -7.97 -12.64
C GLU A 139 24.22 -8.47 -12.92
N LYS A 140 24.06 -9.39 -13.90
CA LYS A 140 22.78 -10.05 -14.19
C LYS A 140 22.25 -10.84 -13.01
N GLY A 141 23.11 -11.51 -12.25
CA GLY A 141 22.75 -12.19 -11.01
C GLY A 141 22.25 -11.21 -9.94
N GLY A 142 22.87 -10.03 -9.86
CA GLY A 142 22.46 -8.93 -8.97
C GLY A 142 21.09 -8.39 -9.31
N GLU A 143 20.83 -8.16 -10.59
CA GLU A 143 19.53 -7.73 -11.07
C GLU A 143 18.45 -8.76 -10.79
N ALA A 144 18.70 -10.04 -11.10
CA ALA A 144 17.77 -11.13 -10.82
C ALA A 144 17.46 -11.26 -9.32
N ALA A 145 18.48 -11.15 -8.46
CA ALA A 145 18.30 -11.14 -7.01
C ALA A 145 17.46 -9.94 -6.56
N ALA A 146 17.72 -8.73 -7.09
CA ALA A 146 16.97 -7.53 -6.76
C ALA A 146 15.48 -7.65 -7.15
N ILE A 147 15.19 -8.23 -8.32
CA ILE A 147 13.82 -8.52 -8.78
C ILE A 147 13.13 -9.49 -7.81
N LEU A 148 13.81 -10.59 -7.46
CA LEU A 148 13.26 -11.60 -6.56
C LEU A 148 12.97 -11.03 -5.17
N PHE A 149 13.91 -10.28 -4.58
CA PHE A 149 13.70 -9.64 -3.27
C PHE A 149 12.55 -8.62 -3.30
N SER A 150 12.42 -7.88 -4.41
CA SER A 150 11.32 -6.93 -4.60
C SER A 150 9.96 -7.64 -4.66
N LEU A 151 9.88 -8.78 -5.34
CA LEU A 151 8.66 -9.61 -5.39
C LEU A 151 8.32 -10.20 -4.03
N VAL A 152 9.30 -10.76 -3.32
CA VAL A 152 9.11 -11.30 -1.97
C VAL A 152 8.64 -10.21 -1.00
N GLN A 153 9.23 -9.02 -1.08
CA GLN A 153 8.84 -7.89 -0.22
C GLN A 153 7.43 -7.37 -0.56
N SER A 154 7.06 -7.40 -1.83
CA SER A 154 5.69 -7.08 -2.27
C SER A 154 4.68 -8.08 -1.72
N CYS A 155 4.98 -9.38 -1.77
CA CYS A 155 4.16 -10.43 -1.17
C CYS A 155 3.97 -10.21 0.34
N LYS A 156 5.06 -9.95 1.06
CA LYS A 156 5.02 -9.61 2.50
C LYS A 156 4.20 -8.36 2.79
N GLY A 157 4.30 -7.34 1.94
CA GLY A 157 3.52 -6.10 2.06
C GLY A 157 2.00 -6.31 1.90
N ILE A 158 1.59 -7.29 1.09
CA ILE A 158 0.18 -7.64 0.86
C ILE A 158 -0.31 -8.71 1.87
N GLY A 159 0.61 -9.37 2.58
CA GLY A 159 0.30 -10.45 3.53
C GLY A 159 0.13 -11.81 2.86
N VAL A 160 0.71 -11.99 1.67
CA VAL A 160 0.74 -13.26 0.94
C VAL A 160 1.99 -14.05 1.33
N ASN A 161 1.85 -15.37 1.49
CA ASN A 161 3.00 -16.26 1.69
C ASN A 161 3.89 -16.23 0.42
N PRO A 162 5.13 -15.71 0.48
CA PRO A 162 5.98 -15.59 -0.70
C PRO A 162 6.34 -16.94 -1.32
N GLN A 163 6.46 -18.00 -0.52
CA GLN A 163 6.80 -19.33 -1.00
C GLN A 163 5.69 -19.91 -1.88
N GLU A 164 4.44 -19.87 -1.40
CA GLU A 164 3.28 -20.34 -2.18
C GLU A 164 3.08 -19.55 -3.46
N TYR A 165 3.28 -18.24 -3.39
CA TYR A 165 3.20 -17.36 -4.56
C TYR A 165 4.26 -17.75 -5.60
N LEU A 166 5.54 -17.86 -5.19
CA LEU A 166 6.63 -18.18 -6.11
C LEU A 166 6.48 -19.58 -6.70
N GLU A 167 6.08 -20.57 -5.90
CA GLU A 167 5.87 -21.93 -6.39
C GLU A 167 4.78 -21.97 -7.48
N ASP A 168 3.64 -21.33 -7.23
CA ASP A 168 2.53 -21.33 -8.17
C ASP A 168 2.83 -20.50 -9.43
N VAL A 169 3.48 -19.34 -9.28
CA VAL A 169 3.89 -18.51 -10.42
C VAL A 169 4.92 -19.25 -11.28
N MET A 170 5.96 -19.84 -10.69
CA MET A 170 6.98 -20.57 -11.44
C MET A 170 6.41 -21.78 -12.19
N ARG A 171 5.40 -22.47 -11.62
CA ARG A 171 4.70 -23.57 -12.31
C ARG A 171 3.87 -23.11 -13.50
N ARG A 172 3.26 -21.92 -13.42
CA ARG A 172 2.38 -21.37 -14.49
C ARG A 172 3.13 -20.54 -15.51
N LEU A 173 4.32 -20.02 -15.18
CA LEU A 173 4.99 -19.01 -15.97
C LEU A 173 5.22 -19.44 -17.43
N MET A 174 5.63 -20.69 -17.65
CA MET A 174 5.94 -21.22 -18.98
C MET A 174 4.69 -21.47 -19.85
N SER A 175 3.53 -21.67 -19.24
CA SER A 175 2.26 -21.94 -19.94
C SER A 175 1.32 -20.74 -19.97
N HIS A 176 1.63 -19.67 -19.23
CA HIS A 176 0.79 -18.48 -19.15
C HIS A 176 1.01 -17.56 -20.35
N SER A 177 -0.06 -16.94 -20.83
CA SER A 177 0.03 -15.98 -21.94
C SER A 177 0.80 -14.73 -21.52
N SER A 178 1.75 -14.28 -22.34
CA SER A 178 2.51 -13.04 -22.14
C SER A 178 1.60 -11.81 -22.01
N GLN A 179 0.40 -11.83 -22.62
CA GLN A 179 -0.56 -10.73 -22.54
C GLN A 179 -1.25 -10.62 -21.18
N LYS A 180 -1.22 -11.70 -20.37
CA LYS A 180 -1.92 -11.80 -19.08
C LYS A 180 -0.97 -11.86 -17.88
N LEU A 181 0.30 -11.46 -18.04
CA LEU A 181 1.29 -11.48 -16.96
C LEU A 181 0.87 -10.67 -15.72
N TYR A 182 0.05 -9.64 -15.89
CA TYR A 182 -0.49 -8.86 -14.77
C TYR A 182 -1.33 -9.70 -13.79
N GLU A 183 -1.93 -10.81 -14.24
CA GLU A 183 -2.68 -11.73 -13.36
C GLU A 183 -1.77 -12.46 -12.38
N LEU A 184 -0.50 -12.63 -12.73
CA LEU A 184 0.52 -13.27 -11.89
C LEU A 184 1.13 -12.31 -10.86
N LEU A 185 0.81 -11.01 -10.89
CA LEU A 185 1.29 -10.09 -9.86
C LEU A 185 0.74 -10.47 -8.47
N PRO A 186 1.49 -10.27 -7.38
CA PRO A 186 1.10 -10.75 -6.04
C PRO A 186 -0.30 -10.32 -5.59
N ASP A 187 -0.72 -9.11 -5.95
CA ASP A 187 -2.01 -8.53 -5.60
C ASP A 187 -3.18 -9.08 -6.42
N HIS A 188 -2.96 -9.37 -7.71
CA HIS A 188 -3.96 -10.01 -8.57
C HIS A 188 -4.07 -11.50 -8.30
N TRP A 189 -2.93 -12.18 -8.15
CA TRP A 189 -2.82 -13.59 -7.79
C TRP A 189 -3.60 -13.91 -6.50
N ALA A 190 -3.43 -13.07 -5.47
CA ALA A 190 -4.14 -13.25 -4.20
C ALA A 190 -5.66 -13.12 -4.34
N LYS A 191 -6.14 -12.18 -5.17
CA LYS A 191 -7.58 -11.99 -5.42
C LYS A 191 -8.18 -13.19 -6.15
N ILE A 192 -7.47 -13.72 -7.14
CA ILE A 192 -7.91 -14.88 -7.93
C ILE A 192 -8.08 -16.09 -7.01
N ARG A 193 -7.08 -16.42 -6.18
CA ARG A 193 -7.19 -17.54 -5.22
C ARG A 193 -8.37 -17.37 -4.26
N GLN A 194 -8.59 -16.16 -3.74
CA GLN A 194 -9.73 -15.91 -2.83
C GLN A 194 -11.10 -16.06 -3.52
N SER A 195 -11.19 -15.85 -4.83
CA SER A 195 -12.41 -16.14 -5.58
C SER A 195 -12.62 -17.63 -5.79
N THR A 196 -11.56 -18.41 -6.01
CA THR A 196 -11.65 -19.86 -6.21
C THR A 196 -12.07 -20.61 -4.95
N THR A 197 -11.61 -20.17 -3.75
CA THR A 197 -11.95 -20.82 -2.47
C THR A 197 -13.39 -20.56 -1.99
N LYS A 198 -14.11 -19.61 -2.59
CA LYS A 198 -15.48 -19.23 -2.20
C LYS A 198 -16.58 -19.93 -3.00
N THR A 199 -16.21 -20.86 -3.86
CA THR A 199 -17.12 -21.76 -4.58
C THR A 199 -17.10 -23.11 -3.89
#